data_AF-A0A4U8UQ01-F1
#
_entry.id   AF-A0A4U8UQ01-F1
#
_cell.length_a   1.000
_cell.length_b   1.000
_cell.length_c   1.000
_cell.angle_alpha   90.00
_cell.angle_beta   90.00
_cell.angle_gamma   90.00
#
_symmetry.space_group_name_H-M   'P 1'
#
loop_
_entity.id
_entity.type
_entity.pdbx_description
1 polymer ?
#
loop_
_entity_poly.entity_id
_entity_poly.type
_entity_poly.pdbx_seq_one_letter_code
_entity_poly.pdbx_strand_id
1 'polypeptide(L)'
;MQKKNNDFHSIEISPGLQDLDKASEACKNASNVIAKMRAKFSITDSFYRIGGQERIYSDTEMHAELCYAETLLTRAILTFFSDESLTSFVRGAFRIRACYQSYKECQRLLLCQTWSAGREALKSQFESGTRMGVGTFNLLLSTLPSRILRLLEVVGFSGDKVTNFFLQIYLNSKIAFKKTNT
;
A
#
# COMPACT_ATOMS: atom_id res chain seq x y z
N MET A 1 2.86 42.12 41.28
CA MET A 1 1.77 41.83 40.31
C MET A 1 2.33 40.98 39.19
N GLN A 2 1.62 39.91 38.86
CA GLN A 2 2.15 38.68 38.25
C GLN A 2 2.52 38.80 36.77
N LYS A 3 3.64 38.17 36.44
CA LYS A 3 4.15 37.86 35.10
C LYS A 3 3.29 36.71 34.53
N LYS A 4 2.52 36.95 33.47
CA LYS A 4 1.76 35.89 32.79
C LYS A 4 2.70 35.17 31.81
N ASN A 5 3.22 34.03 32.26
CA ASN A 5 3.77 32.98 31.42
C ASN A 5 2.65 32.50 30.50
N ASN A 6 2.77 32.72 29.19
CA ASN A 6 2.07 31.92 28.21
C ASN A 6 3.11 30.96 27.66
N ASP A 7 3.26 29.85 28.36
CA ASP A 7 4.00 28.69 27.91
C ASP A 7 3.36 28.23 26.60
N PHE A 8 4.09 28.50 25.52
CA PHE A 8 3.92 27.84 24.24
C PHE A 8 4.27 26.37 24.50
N HIS A 9 3.27 25.62 24.97
CA HIS A 9 3.41 24.20 25.22
C HIS A 9 3.66 23.56 23.86
N SER A 10 4.93 23.25 23.60
CA SER A 10 5.36 22.38 22.52
C SER A 10 4.41 21.19 22.48
N ILE A 11 3.69 21.06 21.37
CA ILE A 11 2.91 19.87 21.08
C ILE A 11 3.95 18.78 20.79
N GLU A 12 4.42 18.10 21.84
CA GLU A 12 5.05 16.79 21.68
C GLU A 12 3.95 15.84 21.22
N ILE A 13 3.77 15.69 19.92
CA ILE A 13 3.10 14.51 19.34
C ILE A 13 4.09 13.34 19.45
N SER A 14 4.43 12.96 20.68
CA SER A 14 5.13 11.71 20.93
C SER A 14 4.06 10.74 21.45
N PRO A 15 3.42 9.93 20.58
CA PRO A 15 2.56 8.87 21.08
C PRO A 15 3.40 8.04 22.06
N GLY A 16 2.85 7.78 23.25
CA GLY A 16 3.57 6.97 24.23
C GLY A 16 3.98 5.65 23.59
N LEU A 17 5.22 5.20 23.83
CA LEU A 17 5.74 3.95 23.25
C LEU A 17 4.78 2.77 23.50
N GLN A 18 4.12 2.77 24.66
CA GLN A 18 3.09 1.82 25.02
C GLN A 18 1.84 1.86 24.11
N ASP A 19 1.46 3.02 23.61
CA ASP A 19 0.32 3.18 22.70
C ASP A 19 0.69 2.82 21.26
N LEU A 20 1.94 3.06 20.85
CA LEU A 20 2.48 2.55 19.59
C LEU A 20 2.52 1.02 19.56
N ASP A 21 2.92 0.38 20.67
CA ASP A 21 2.93 -1.08 20.78
C ASP A 21 1.53 -1.66 20.72
N LYS A 22 0.55 -1.06 21.43
CA LYS A 22 -0.86 -1.44 21.33
C LYS A 22 -1.38 -1.30 19.90
N ALA A 23 -1.06 -0.19 19.22
CA ALA A 23 -1.47 0.05 17.84
C ALA A 23 -0.83 -0.97 16.87
N SER A 24 0.44 -1.30 17.07
CA SER A 24 1.17 -2.30 16.29
C SER A 24 0.55 -3.69 16.43
N GLU A 25 0.20 -4.09 17.66
CA GLU A 25 -0.44 -5.37 17.94
C GLU A 25 -1.88 -5.40 17.40
N ALA A 26 -2.65 -4.31 17.54
CA ALA A 26 -3.97 -4.19 16.94
C ALA A 26 -3.92 -4.32 15.41
N CYS A 27 -2.99 -3.64 14.75
CA CYS A 27 -2.80 -3.73 13.29
C CYS A 27 -2.37 -5.13 12.85
N LYS A 28 -1.55 -5.82 13.65
CA LYS A 28 -1.15 -7.20 13.40
C LYS A 28 -2.35 -8.14 13.48
N ASN A 29 -3.19 -8.00 14.51
CA ASN A 29 -4.40 -8.79 14.67
C ASN A 29 -5.40 -8.54 13.54
N ALA A 30 -5.64 -7.27 13.18
CA ALA A 30 -6.45 -6.91 12.02
C ALA A 30 -5.92 -7.57 10.74
N SER A 31 -4.60 -7.48 10.48
CA SER A 31 -4.00 -8.08 9.28
C SER A 31 -4.18 -9.60 9.21
N ASN A 32 -4.16 -10.29 10.36
CA ASN A 32 -4.38 -11.74 10.43
C ASN A 32 -5.83 -12.11 10.13
N VAL A 33 -6.80 -11.32 10.62
CA VAL A 33 -8.21 -11.53 10.32
C VAL A 33 -8.47 -11.29 8.83
N ILE A 34 -7.99 -10.17 8.30
CA ILE A 34 -8.15 -9.83 6.87
C ILE A 34 -7.50 -10.91 6.00
N ALA A 35 -6.30 -11.40 6.36
CA ALA A 35 -5.62 -12.44 5.61
C ALA A 35 -6.41 -13.76 5.52
N LYS A 36 -7.27 -14.06 6.49
CA LYS A 36 -8.17 -15.23 6.44
C LYS A 36 -9.33 -15.04 5.47
N MET A 37 -9.73 -13.78 5.25
CA MET A 37 -10.84 -13.39 4.38
C MET A 37 -10.42 -13.10 2.94
N ARG A 38 -9.11 -12.93 2.71
CA ARG A 38 -8.53 -12.85 1.36
C ARG A 38 -8.78 -14.16 0.61
N ALA A 39 -8.85 -14.07 -0.72
CA ALA A 39 -8.92 -15.24 -1.57
C ALA A 39 -7.68 -16.12 -1.30
N LYS A 40 -7.90 -17.29 -0.71
CA LYS A 40 -6.83 -18.27 -0.53
C LYS A 40 -6.40 -18.70 -1.92
N PHE A 41 -5.17 -18.37 -2.32
CA PHE A 41 -4.50 -18.98 -3.46
C PHE A 41 -4.31 -20.45 -3.11
N SER A 42 -5.25 -21.29 -3.54
CA SER A 42 -5.03 -22.73 -3.51
C SER A 42 -4.02 -23.06 -4.61
N ILE A 43 -3.18 -24.07 -4.42
CA ILE A 43 -2.24 -24.54 -5.46
C ILE A 43 -3.00 -24.84 -6.78
N THR A 44 -4.29 -25.19 -6.69
CA THR A 44 -5.22 -25.33 -7.82
C THR A 44 -5.49 -24.02 -8.59
N ASP A 45 -5.49 -22.85 -7.93
CA ASP A 45 -5.66 -21.54 -8.59
C ASP A 45 -4.47 -21.15 -9.49
N SER A 46 -3.27 -21.63 -9.17
CA SER A 46 -2.10 -21.49 -10.04
C SER A 46 -2.27 -22.28 -11.35
N PHE A 47 -2.97 -23.42 -11.31
CA PHE A 47 -3.32 -24.19 -12.50
C PHE A 47 -4.40 -23.48 -13.34
N TYR A 48 -5.38 -22.82 -12.72
CA TYR A 48 -6.39 -22.02 -13.44
C TYR A 48 -5.78 -20.79 -14.16
N ARG A 49 -4.76 -20.14 -13.57
CA ARG A 49 -3.97 -19.07 -14.23
C ARG A 49 -3.17 -19.56 -15.44
N ILE A 50 -2.70 -20.80 -15.41
CA ILE A 50 -1.98 -21.44 -16.54
C ILE A 50 -2.96 -21.87 -17.63
N GLY A 51 -4.20 -22.25 -17.26
CA GLY A 51 -5.26 -22.66 -18.18
C GLY A 51 -6.12 -21.52 -18.76
N GLY A 52 -5.82 -20.25 -18.45
CA GLY A 52 -6.54 -19.09 -19.00
C GLY A 52 -7.96 -18.86 -18.43
N GLN A 53 -8.32 -19.51 -17.33
CA GLN A 53 -9.61 -19.25 -16.67
C GLN A 53 -9.47 -18.19 -15.57
N GLU A 54 -10.17 -17.07 -15.73
CA GLU A 54 -10.25 -16.01 -14.73
C GLU A 54 -11.16 -16.43 -13.57
N ARG A 55 -10.59 -16.49 -12.35
CA ARG A 55 -11.36 -16.72 -11.13
C ARG A 55 -12.22 -15.48 -10.82
N ILE A 56 -13.52 -15.69 -10.59
CA ILE A 56 -14.43 -14.65 -10.14
C ILE A 56 -14.20 -14.42 -8.65
N TYR A 57 -13.79 -13.21 -8.26
CA TYR A 57 -13.63 -12.83 -6.86
C TYR A 57 -14.97 -12.40 -6.27
N SER A 58 -15.24 -12.84 -5.04
CA SER A 58 -16.36 -12.32 -4.26
C SER A 58 -16.08 -10.90 -3.77
N ASP A 59 -17.15 -10.18 -3.44
CA ASP A 59 -17.08 -8.79 -3.00
C ASP A 59 -16.24 -8.64 -1.72
N THR A 60 -16.40 -9.60 -0.79
CA THR A 60 -15.63 -9.69 0.45
C THR A 60 -14.15 -9.96 0.19
N GLU A 61 -13.81 -10.86 -0.74
CA GLU A 61 -12.41 -11.18 -1.06
C GLU A 61 -11.70 -9.97 -1.69
N MET A 62 -12.39 -9.20 -2.54
CA MET A 62 -11.84 -7.99 -3.13
C MET A 62 -11.59 -6.90 -2.08
N HIS A 63 -12.57 -6.60 -1.23
CA HIS A 63 -12.35 -5.66 -0.14
C HIS A 63 -11.29 -6.14 0.85
N ALA A 64 -11.21 -7.44 1.13
CA ALA A 64 -10.17 -8.00 1.97
C ALA A 64 -8.77 -7.82 1.36
N GLU A 65 -8.60 -7.93 0.04
CA GLU A 65 -7.33 -7.64 -0.63
C GLU A 65 -6.90 -6.18 -0.47
N LEU A 66 -7.81 -5.24 -0.73
CA LEU A 66 -7.53 -3.82 -0.58
C LEU A 66 -7.25 -3.44 0.88
N CYS A 67 -8.08 -3.91 1.81
CA CYS A 67 -7.92 -3.66 3.24
C CYS A 67 -6.61 -4.26 3.80
N TYR A 68 -6.16 -5.38 3.24
CA TYR A 68 -4.86 -5.95 3.57
C TYR A 68 -3.71 -5.06 3.12
N ALA A 69 -3.79 -4.48 1.92
CA ALA A 69 -2.79 -3.54 1.39
C ALA A 69 -2.69 -2.29 2.28
N GLU A 70 -3.83 -1.71 2.68
CA GLU A 70 -3.89 -0.57 3.59
C GLU A 70 -3.31 -0.91 4.98
N THR A 71 -3.68 -2.06 5.54
CA THR A 71 -3.17 -2.50 6.84
C THR A 71 -1.66 -2.74 6.80
N LEU A 72 -1.12 -3.26 5.70
CA LEU A 72 0.33 -3.40 5.50
C LEU A 72 1.03 -2.04 5.49
N LEU A 73 0.42 -1.02 4.88
CA LEU A 73 0.96 0.34 4.86
C LEU A 73 1.03 0.90 6.28
N THR A 74 -0.08 0.83 7.03
CA THR A 74 -0.13 1.31 8.41
C THR A 74 0.89 0.61 9.30
N ARG A 75 1.08 -0.71 9.12
CA ARG A 75 2.12 -1.47 9.84
C ARG A 75 3.53 -1.02 9.47
N ALA A 76 3.77 -0.67 8.22
CA ALA A 76 5.07 -0.16 7.78
C ALA A 76 5.34 1.21 8.44
N ILE A 77 4.34 2.08 8.45
CA ILE A 77 4.40 3.40 9.09
C ILE A 77 4.68 3.25 10.60
N LEU A 78 3.92 2.41 11.30
CA LEU A 78 4.12 2.15 12.74
C LEU A 78 5.52 1.62 13.05
N THR A 79 6.10 0.81 12.15
CA THR A 79 7.46 0.28 12.34
C THR A 79 8.50 1.42 12.41
N PHE A 80 8.31 2.52 11.68
CA PHE A 80 9.23 3.67 11.76
C PHE A 80 9.07 4.49 13.04
N PHE A 81 7.90 4.43 13.68
CA PHE A 81 7.63 5.16 14.92
C PHE A 81 7.93 4.33 16.18
N SER A 82 7.87 2.99 16.09
CA SER A 82 8.13 2.10 17.23
C SER A 82 9.58 2.09 17.68
N ASP A 83 10.55 2.14 16.76
CA ASP A 83 11.97 2.25 17.09
C ASP A 83 12.77 2.90 15.96
N GLU A 84 13.73 3.76 16.28
CA GLU A 84 14.59 4.43 15.29
C GLU A 84 15.77 3.56 14.82
N SER A 85 15.70 2.24 15.04
CA SER A 85 16.78 1.33 14.70
C SER A 85 16.89 1.10 13.19
N LEU A 86 18.11 0.83 12.70
CA LEU A 86 18.31 0.39 11.31
C LEU A 86 17.49 -0.87 10.98
N THR A 87 17.26 -1.73 11.98
CA THR A 87 16.44 -2.94 11.83
C THR A 87 14.96 -2.61 11.58
N SER A 88 14.42 -1.59 12.25
CA SER A 88 13.06 -1.09 12.01
C SER A 88 12.93 -0.53 10.60
N PHE A 89 13.92 0.24 10.17
CA PHE A 89 13.95 0.85 8.86
C PHE A 89 13.92 -0.22 7.75
N VAL A 90 14.77 -1.25 7.89
CA VAL A 90 14.81 -2.38 6.95
C VAL A 90 13.47 -3.13 6.95
N ARG A 91 12.90 -3.45 8.11
CA ARG A 91 11.58 -4.11 8.20
C ARG A 91 10.47 -3.25 7.60
N GLY A 92 10.49 -1.94 7.86
CA GLY A 92 9.57 -0.96 7.29
C GLY A 92 9.66 -0.93 5.77
N ALA A 93 10.86 -0.89 5.21
CA ALA A 93 11.10 -0.94 3.76
C ALA A 93 10.57 -2.23 3.12
N PHE A 94 10.82 -3.40 3.73
CA PHE A 94 10.25 -4.67 3.26
C PHE A 94 8.70 -4.66 3.28
N ARG A 95 8.10 -4.08 4.32
CA ARG A 95 6.63 -3.94 4.42
C ARG A 95 6.07 -2.98 3.37
N ILE A 96 6.73 -1.85 3.13
CA ILE A 96 6.39 -0.89 2.05
C ILE A 96 6.40 -1.60 0.70
N ARG A 97 7.44 -2.40 0.41
CA ARG A 97 7.51 -3.18 -0.83
C ARG A 97 6.35 -4.17 -0.94
N ALA A 98 6.08 -4.93 0.13
CA ALA A 98 4.96 -5.88 0.15
C ALA A 98 3.61 -5.18 -0.08
N CYS A 99 3.40 -4.04 0.57
CA CYS A 99 2.23 -3.19 0.39
C CYS A 99 2.09 -2.73 -1.08
N TYR A 100 3.16 -2.23 -1.70
CA TYR A 100 3.14 -1.82 -3.10
C TYR A 100 2.79 -2.98 -4.04
N GLN A 101 3.30 -4.19 -3.80
CA GLN A 101 2.91 -5.38 -4.56
C GLN A 101 1.43 -5.74 -4.39
N SER A 102 0.89 -5.63 -3.17
CA SER A 102 -0.54 -5.84 -2.92
C SER A 102 -1.41 -4.82 -3.69
N TYR A 103 -1.03 -3.54 -3.74
CA TYR A 103 -1.74 -2.54 -4.54
C TYR A 103 -1.66 -2.81 -6.05
N LYS A 104 -0.52 -3.32 -6.55
CA LYS A 104 -0.39 -3.73 -7.95
C LYS A 104 -1.29 -4.92 -8.28
N GLU A 105 -1.47 -5.85 -7.35
CA GLU A 105 -2.42 -6.95 -7.51
C GLU A 105 -3.87 -6.44 -7.50
N CYS A 106 -4.22 -5.52 -6.60
CA CYS A 106 -5.54 -4.86 -6.61
C CYS A 106 -5.81 -4.16 -7.96
N GLN A 107 -4.80 -3.49 -8.53
CA GLN A 107 -4.90 -2.88 -9.86
C GLN A 107 -5.13 -3.92 -10.96
N ARG A 108 -4.49 -5.10 -10.86
CA ARG A 108 -4.73 -6.21 -11.80
C ARG A 108 -6.17 -6.73 -11.67
N LEU A 109 -6.66 -6.92 -10.45
CA LEU A 109 -8.04 -7.34 -10.20
C LEU A 109 -9.06 -6.36 -10.78
N LEU A 110 -8.83 -5.05 -10.63
CA LEU A 110 -9.69 -4.03 -11.22
C LEU A 110 -9.82 -4.14 -12.74
N LEU A 111 -8.75 -4.54 -13.44
CA LEU A 111 -8.69 -4.66 -14.90
C LEU A 111 -9.24 -5.99 -15.43
N CYS A 112 -8.98 -7.10 -14.74
CA CYS A 112 -9.42 -8.44 -15.14
C CYS A 112 -10.88 -8.73 -14.75
N GLN A 113 -11.44 -8.04 -13.74
CA GLN A 113 -12.74 -8.41 -13.22
C GLN A 113 -13.90 -7.86 -14.04
N THR A 114 -14.83 -8.74 -14.40
CA THR A 114 -16.13 -8.35 -14.97
C THR A 114 -17.05 -7.82 -13.88
N TRP A 115 -17.36 -6.53 -13.94
CA TRP A 115 -18.22 -5.85 -12.98
C TRP A 115 -19.68 -5.96 -13.40
N SER A 116 -20.42 -6.87 -12.75
CA SER A 116 -21.86 -7.06 -12.98
C SER A 116 -22.69 -5.84 -12.56
N ALA A 117 -23.80 -5.58 -13.24
CA ALA A 117 -24.80 -4.60 -12.82
C ALA A 117 -25.28 -4.91 -11.39
N GLY A 118 -25.16 -3.95 -10.48
CA GLY A 118 -25.45 -4.12 -9.05
C GLY A 118 -24.24 -4.03 -8.11
N ARG A 119 -23.00 -4.06 -8.64
CA ARG A 119 -21.76 -3.91 -7.85
C ARG A 119 -21.05 -2.56 -8.03
N GLU A 120 -21.78 -1.53 -8.44
CA GLU A 120 -21.19 -0.22 -8.75
C GLU A 120 -20.57 0.48 -7.53
N ALA A 121 -21.23 0.40 -6.37
CA ALA A 121 -20.71 0.98 -5.13
C ALA A 121 -19.38 0.30 -4.71
N LEU A 122 -19.34 -1.03 -4.74
CA LEU A 122 -18.14 -1.82 -4.50
C LEU A 122 -17.03 -1.46 -5.48
N LYS A 123 -17.36 -1.40 -6.77
CA LYS A 123 -16.42 -1.02 -7.82
C LYS A 123 -15.82 0.35 -7.55
N SER A 124 -16.66 1.33 -7.25
CA SER A 124 -16.23 2.69 -6.96
C SER A 124 -15.29 2.76 -5.76
N GLN A 125 -15.63 2.08 -4.65
CA GLN A 125 -14.77 2.02 -3.46
C GLN A 125 -13.45 1.32 -3.74
N PHE A 126 -13.48 0.15 -4.37
CA PHE A 126 -12.28 -0.62 -4.68
C PHE A 126 -11.38 0.11 -5.70
N GLU A 127 -11.96 0.70 -6.75
CA GLU A 127 -11.25 1.49 -7.75
C GLU A 127 -10.61 2.72 -7.12
N SER A 128 -11.35 3.45 -6.29
CA SER A 128 -10.84 4.66 -5.62
C SER A 128 -9.67 4.32 -4.67
N GLY A 129 -9.82 3.32 -3.80
CA GLY A 129 -8.76 2.92 -2.88
C GLY A 129 -7.52 2.37 -3.60
N THR A 130 -7.73 1.58 -4.66
CA THR A 130 -6.62 1.06 -5.48
C THR A 130 -5.86 2.19 -6.19
N ARG A 131 -6.57 3.12 -6.84
CA ARG A 131 -5.96 4.27 -7.53
C ARG A 131 -5.28 5.21 -6.54
N MET A 132 -5.88 5.43 -5.37
CA MET A 132 -5.29 6.21 -4.28
C MET A 132 -3.97 5.60 -3.83
N GLY A 133 -3.94 4.31 -3.49
CA GLY A 133 -2.72 3.64 -3.03
C GLY A 133 -1.60 3.69 -4.08
N VAL A 134 -1.89 3.26 -5.31
CA VAL A 134 -0.92 3.30 -6.42
C VAL A 134 -0.46 4.73 -6.70
N GLY A 135 -1.38 5.70 -6.69
CA GLY A 135 -1.07 7.12 -6.87
C GLY A 135 -0.15 7.68 -5.79
N THR A 136 -0.43 7.37 -4.52
CA THR A 136 0.41 7.74 -3.38
C THR A 136 1.82 7.16 -3.50
N PHE A 137 1.96 5.89 -3.88
CA PHE A 137 3.28 5.30 -4.12
C PHE A 137 4.00 5.95 -5.30
N ASN A 138 3.28 6.26 -6.38
CA ASN A 138 3.87 6.94 -7.53
C ASN A 138 4.38 8.34 -7.17
N LEU A 139 3.60 9.08 -6.38
CA LEU A 139 3.99 10.39 -5.89
C LEU A 139 5.19 10.27 -4.94
N LEU A 140 5.12 9.36 -3.96
CA LEU A 140 6.20 9.11 -3.01
C LEU A 140 7.50 8.83 -3.77
N LEU A 141 7.48 7.88 -4.71
CA LEU A 141 8.65 7.50 -5.49
C LEU A 141 9.16 8.62 -6.41
N SER A 142 8.29 9.51 -6.88
CA SER A 142 8.69 10.72 -7.64
C SER A 142 9.31 11.80 -6.76
N THR A 143 8.97 11.85 -5.48
CA THR A 143 9.51 12.81 -4.50
C THR A 143 10.75 12.29 -3.77
N LEU A 144 11.03 10.98 -3.84
CA LEU A 144 12.20 10.39 -3.18
C LEU A 144 13.51 10.86 -3.84
N PRO A 145 14.48 11.39 -3.07
CA PRO A 145 15.81 11.68 -3.57
C PRO A 145 16.46 10.43 -4.16
N SER A 146 17.24 10.58 -5.24
CA SER A 146 17.97 9.51 -5.94
C SER A 146 18.91 8.68 -5.07
N ARG A 147 19.22 9.14 -3.85
CA ARG A 147 19.98 8.41 -2.83
C ARG A 147 19.12 7.36 -2.10
N ILE A 148 17.84 7.63 -1.85
CA ILE A 148 16.91 6.71 -1.18
C ILE A 148 16.46 5.61 -2.15
N LEU A 149 16.30 5.93 -3.43
CA LEU A 149 16.00 4.95 -4.47
C LEU A 149 17.08 3.85 -4.57
N ARG A 150 18.36 4.22 -4.48
CA ARG A 150 19.49 3.27 -4.47
C ARG A 150 19.51 2.38 -3.22
N LEU A 151 19.06 2.88 -2.07
CA LEU A 151 18.93 2.06 -0.85
C LEU A 151 17.76 1.07 -0.94
N LEU A 152 16.67 1.43 -1.62
CA LEU A 152 15.55 0.52 -1.88
C LEU A 152 15.93 -0.62 -2.84
N GLU A 153 16.85 -0.39 -3.79
CA GLU A 153 17.41 -1.45 -4.66
C GLU A 153 18.15 -2.52 -3.86
N VAL A 154 18.91 -2.13 -2.82
CA VAL A 154 19.67 -3.04 -1.95
C VAL A 154 18.76 -4.00 -1.17
N VAL A 155 17.51 -3.60 -0.88
CA VAL A 155 16.49 -4.42 -0.20
C VAL A 155 15.80 -5.40 -1.18
N GLY A 156 16.23 -5.44 -2.45
CA GLY A 156 15.78 -6.41 -3.45
C GLY A 156 14.80 -5.86 -4.47
N PHE A 157 14.66 -4.54 -4.62
CA PHE A 157 14.06 -3.93 -5.83
C PHE A 157 15.05 -4.17 -6.98
N SER A 158 14.98 -5.35 -7.60
CA SER A 158 15.86 -5.69 -8.72
C SER A 158 15.63 -4.70 -9.87
N GLY A 159 16.72 -4.12 -10.37
CA GLY A 159 16.76 -2.91 -11.22
C GLY A 159 15.90 -2.94 -12.50
N ASP A 160 15.51 -4.11 -13.00
CA ASP A 160 14.59 -4.22 -14.15
C ASP A 160 13.16 -3.76 -13.82
N LYS A 161 12.72 -3.89 -12.56
CA LYS A 161 11.36 -3.48 -12.15
C LYS A 161 11.28 -2.02 -11.73
N VAL A 162 12.38 -1.44 -11.24
CA VAL A 162 12.49 -0.01 -10.93
C VAL A 162 12.49 0.81 -12.22
N THR A 163 13.25 0.36 -13.22
CA THR A 163 13.27 0.98 -14.56
C THR A 163 11.88 0.90 -15.22
N ASN A 164 11.21 -0.25 -15.14
CA ASN A 164 9.84 -0.40 -15.62
C ASN A 164 8.85 0.45 -14.78
N PHE A 165 9.10 0.65 -13.49
CA PHE A 165 8.30 1.53 -12.64
C PHE A 165 8.43 3.01 -13.03
N PHE A 166 9.65 3.49 -13.24
CA PHE A 166 9.88 4.86 -13.75
C PHE A 166 9.32 5.04 -15.16
N LEU A 167 9.46 4.04 -16.04
CA LEU A 167 8.81 4.03 -17.35
C LEU A 167 7.29 4.01 -17.24
N GLN A 168 6.71 3.29 -16.29
CA GLN A 168 5.26 3.24 -16.06
C GLN A 168 4.72 4.55 -15.48
N ILE A 169 5.46 5.22 -14.59
CA ILE A 169 5.12 6.58 -14.15
C ILE A 169 5.25 7.56 -15.31
N TYR A 170 6.34 7.50 -16.07
CA TYR A 170 6.57 8.38 -17.21
C TYR A 170 5.50 8.21 -18.29
N LEU A 171 5.12 6.98 -18.61
CA LEU A 171 4.05 6.65 -19.56
C LEU A 171 2.67 7.07 -19.02
N ASN A 172 2.35 6.81 -17.75
CA ASN A 172 1.07 7.25 -17.17
C ASN A 172 0.96 8.78 -17.07
N SER A 173 2.06 9.47 -16.79
CA SER A 173 2.14 10.94 -16.83
C SER A 173 1.87 11.47 -18.25
N LYS A 174 2.48 10.87 -19.28
CA LYS A 174 2.24 11.23 -20.69
C LYS A 174 0.81 10.96 -21.15
N ILE A 175 0.21 9.84 -20.72
CA ILE A 175 -1.18 9.47 -21.04
C ILE A 175 -2.17 10.42 -20.33
N ALA A 176 -1.91 10.76 -19.07
CA ALA A 176 -2.72 11.72 -18.32
C ALA A 176 -2.68 13.10 -18.99
N PHE A 177 -1.51 13.59 -19.39
CA PHE A 177 -1.34 14.88 -20.06
C PHE A 177 -2.00 14.95 -21.44
N LYS A 178 -2.03 13.82 -22.16
CA LYS A 178 -2.72 13.72 -23.45
C LYS A 178 -4.26 13.77 -23.29
N LYS A 179 -4.78 13.27 -22.17
CA LYS A 179 -6.23 13.25 -21.87
C LYS A 179 -6.77 14.58 -21.32
N THR A 180 -5.90 15.49 -20.90
CA THR A 180 -6.28 16.85 -20.44
C THR A 180 -6.18 17.91 -21.56
N ASN A 181 -5.60 17.55 -22.71
CA ASN A 181 -5.44 18.43 -23.89
C ASN A 181 -6.22 17.93 -25.13
N THR A 182 -7.22 17.07 -24.93
CA THR A 182 -8.21 16.70 -25.97
C THR A 182 -9.60 16.89 -25.37
#